data_AF-A0A969ASG7-F1
#
_entry.id   AF-A0A969ASG7-F1
#
_cell.length_a   1.000
_cell.length_b   1.000
_cell.length_c   1.000
_cell.angle_alpha   90.00
_cell.angle_beta   90.00
_cell.angle_gamma   90.00
#
_symmetry.space_group_name_H-M   'P 1'
#
loop_
_entity.id
_entity.type
_entity.pdbx_description
1 polymer ?
#
loop_
_entity_poly.entity_id
_entity_poly.type
_entity_poly.pdbx_seq_one_letter_code
_entity_poly.pdbx_strand_id
1 'polypeptide(L)'
;MPGRSPTVEAEQTQAGPLYGPVLAGRRRELRAARWLIQHLLPEAAAARAPDSPAPLFAVPPVPGNPSGAVTMAAPAPLTLDNVRTQVFEAVFLKLQYPLENRSTIPLEIDILRSDRARELLYTLLRDFEDLLNDLQQAQLPPGQAITTAPTLLRDLWQKVTTDFFGRYYTPQDSGLEQPVVAVLGRDAEAVQQSILNQIPEVGPLLDHLLFQGSVVVDGTSYQATTPEALRRSQLVLENLLLQTACAVMQPMLNRFADVEPLKKGLYQRRMMSSRDVARFRNDLSWRYRWDSLVNEPKAIFESQRRFLTLTPDGIQVQWVYAPRHEELATLGGVPYVLTLALEARDAIAPRFRTVVSLVGSSLVYVLTEVVGRGIGLVGRGVLKGIGSAWQETRMRQRRSRDEV
;
A
#
# COMPACT_ATOMS: atom_id res chain seq x y z
N MET A 1 2.81 12.88 40.33
CA MET A 1 2.28 14.10 40.98
C MET A 1 3.45 15.05 41.14
N PRO A 2 3.68 15.94 40.15
CA PRO A 2 3.13 17.30 40.15
C PRO A 2 2.48 17.62 38.78
N GLY A 3 1.41 18.39 38.70
CA GLY A 3 1.44 19.85 38.67
C GLY A 3 0.68 20.32 37.42
N ARG A 4 -0.64 20.06 37.36
CA ARG A 4 -1.53 20.54 36.29
C ARG A 4 -1.74 22.04 36.47
N SER A 5 -1.41 22.81 35.44
CA SER A 5 -1.66 24.25 35.39
C SER A 5 -3.17 24.54 35.46
N PRO A 6 -3.66 25.48 36.31
CA PRO A 6 -5.10 25.66 36.58
C PRO A 6 -5.86 26.46 35.51
N THR A 7 -5.24 26.78 34.38
CA THR A 7 -5.77 27.76 33.42
C THR A 7 -6.54 27.14 32.25
N VAL A 8 -6.65 25.81 32.16
CA VAL A 8 -7.41 25.13 31.08
C VAL A 8 -8.79 24.64 31.53
N GLU A 9 -9.02 24.47 32.83
CA GLU A 9 -10.32 24.01 33.37
C GLU A 9 -11.36 25.15 33.53
N ALA A 10 -10.93 26.41 33.52
CA ALA A 10 -11.84 27.55 33.70
C ALA A 10 -12.67 27.92 32.45
N GLU A 11 -12.26 27.52 31.24
CA GLU A 11 -13.02 27.80 30.00
C GLU A 11 -13.97 26.66 29.59
N GLN A 12 -13.88 25.47 30.22
CA GLN A 12 -14.72 24.32 29.85
C GLN A 12 -16.09 24.31 30.55
N THR A 13 -16.33 25.20 31.52
CA THR A 13 -17.55 25.19 32.35
C THR A 13 -18.64 26.16 31.85
N GLN A 14 -18.44 26.85 30.72
CA GLN A 14 -19.45 27.72 30.09
C GLN A 14 -19.70 27.41 28.60
N ALA A 15 -19.64 26.13 28.24
CA ALA A 15 -19.93 25.67 26.88
C ALA A 15 -21.22 24.84 26.87
N GLY A 16 -22.32 25.44 26.40
CA GLY A 16 -23.62 24.78 26.30
C GLY A 16 -23.62 23.48 25.48
N PRO A 17 -24.68 22.65 25.56
CA PRO A 17 -24.74 21.28 25.04
C PRO A 17 -24.50 21.12 23.51
N LEU A 18 -24.35 22.22 22.79
CA LEU A 18 -24.04 22.29 21.36
C LEU A 18 -22.54 22.40 21.04
N TYR A 19 -21.66 22.56 22.05
CA TYR A 19 -20.22 22.77 21.81
C TYR A 19 -19.49 21.50 21.33
N GLY A 20 -19.85 20.34 21.89
CA GLY A 20 -19.34 19.03 21.47
C GLY A 20 -19.58 18.71 19.98
N PRO A 21 -20.83 18.81 19.48
CA PRO A 21 -21.11 18.54 18.06
C PRO A 21 -20.45 19.55 17.11
N VAL A 22 -20.30 20.82 17.49
CA VAL A 22 -19.62 21.84 16.67
C VAL A 22 -18.11 21.54 16.55
N LEU A 23 -17.45 21.13 17.64
CA LEU A 23 -16.04 20.70 17.60
C LEU A 23 -15.85 19.41 16.78
N ALA A 24 -16.80 18.48 16.86
CA ALA A 24 -16.81 17.28 16.02
C ALA A 24 -17.05 17.61 14.53
N GLY A 25 -17.80 18.68 14.22
CA GLY A 25 -17.97 19.24 12.88
C GLY A 25 -16.66 19.83 12.35
N ARG A 26 -16.03 20.74 13.11
CA ARG A 26 -14.74 21.35 12.74
C ARG A 26 -13.62 20.31 12.56
N ARG A 27 -13.59 19.24 13.37
CA ARG A 27 -12.63 18.13 13.18
C ARG A 27 -12.88 17.35 11.90
N ARG A 28 -14.14 17.20 11.46
CA ARG A 28 -14.47 16.58 10.17
C ARG A 28 -14.07 17.48 9.01
N GLU A 29 -14.33 18.78 9.11
CA GLU A 29 -13.93 19.77 8.11
C GLU A 29 -12.41 19.87 7.96
N LEU A 30 -11.65 19.84 9.06
CA LEU A 30 -10.18 19.85 9.01
C LEU A 30 -9.60 18.56 8.42
N ARG A 31 -10.22 17.40 8.67
CA ARG A 31 -9.81 16.13 8.03
C ARG A 31 -10.16 16.12 6.54
N ALA A 32 -11.33 16.63 6.17
CA ALA A 32 -11.72 16.77 4.77
C ALA A 32 -10.79 17.75 4.04
N ALA A 33 -10.47 18.90 4.64
CA ALA A 33 -9.52 19.87 4.09
C ALA A 33 -8.12 19.27 3.96
N ARG A 34 -7.64 18.51 4.95
CA ARG A 34 -6.34 17.82 4.88
C ARG A 34 -6.33 16.75 3.78
N TRP A 35 -7.39 15.96 3.67
CA TRP A 35 -7.55 14.97 2.61
C TRP A 35 -7.57 15.65 1.22
N LEU A 36 -8.30 16.76 1.10
CA LEU A 36 -8.40 17.56 -0.12
C LEU A 36 -7.04 18.16 -0.51
N ILE A 37 -6.29 18.72 0.45
CA ILE A 37 -4.95 19.28 0.23
C ILE A 37 -3.97 18.20 -0.22
N GLN A 38 -4.02 17.00 0.40
CA GLN A 38 -3.18 15.86 0.02
C GLN A 38 -3.54 15.31 -1.38
N HIS A 39 -4.77 15.51 -1.85
CA HIS A 39 -5.21 15.05 -3.17
C HIS A 39 -5.09 16.13 -4.27
N LEU A 40 -5.00 17.41 -3.90
CA LEU A 40 -4.95 18.54 -4.84
C LEU A 40 -3.55 19.14 -5.05
N LEU A 41 -2.65 19.04 -4.07
CA LEU A 41 -1.24 19.37 -4.28
C LEU A 41 -0.47 18.13 -4.75
N PRO A 42 0.38 18.23 -5.79
CA PRO A 42 1.35 17.19 -6.08
C PRO A 42 2.40 17.20 -4.97
N GLU A 43 2.91 16.02 -4.63
CA GLU A 43 4.14 15.88 -3.87
C GLU A 43 5.24 16.58 -4.68
N ALA A 44 5.57 17.82 -4.30
CA ALA A 44 6.79 18.44 -4.76
C ALA A 44 7.90 17.51 -4.29
N ALA A 45 8.56 16.86 -5.24
CA ALA A 45 9.73 16.03 -5.02
C ALA A 45 10.66 16.78 -4.05
N ALA A 46 10.61 16.38 -2.78
CA ALA A 46 11.52 16.86 -1.78
C ALA A 46 12.85 16.23 -2.16
N ALA A 47 13.65 17.00 -2.89
CA ALA A 47 15.07 16.81 -3.00
C ALA A 47 15.59 16.56 -1.58
N ARG A 48 15.92 15.30 -1.29
CA ARG A 48 16.65 14.91 -0.09
C ARG A 48 18.06 15.45 -0.28
N ALA A 49 18.28 16.68 0.19
CA ALA A 49 19.60 17.14 0.53
C ALA A 49 20.09 16.27 1.71
N PRO A 50 21.28 15.65 1.62
CA PRO A 50 21.89 14.99 2.76
C PRO A 50 22.60 16.07 3.56
N ASP A 51 22.17 16.34 4.79
CA ASP A 51 23.03 16.98 5.78
C ASP A 51 22.51 16.73 7.20
N SER A 52 23.20 15.85 7.93
CA SER A 52 23.97 16.30 9.09
C SER A 52 24.90 15.18 9.59
N PRO A 53 26.17 15.50 9.88
CA PRO A 53 27.17 14.54 10.35
C PRO A 53 26.99 14.23 11.84
N ALA A 54 27.14 12.96 12.21
CA ALA A 54 27.28 12.54 13.60
C ALA A 54 28.70 12.91 14.14
N PRO A 55 28.85 13.13 15.45
CA PRO A 55 30.02 13.80 16.01
C PRO A 55 31.26 12.92 15.98
N LEU A 56 32.39 13.54 15.59
CA LEU A 56 33.73 12.99 15.69
C LEU A 56 34.11 12.85 17.18
N PHE A 57 34.07 11.62 17.70
CA PHE A 57 34.82 11.28 18.91
C PHE A 57 36.28 11.01 18.50
N ALA A 58 37.16 11.88 18.97
CA ALA A 58 38.60 11.73 18.85
C ALA A 58 39.09 10.55 19.70
N VAL A 59 39.89 9.67 19.11
CA VAL A 59 40.70 8.66 19.80
C VAL A 59 42.17 9.10 19.68
N PRO A 60 42.97 9.12 20.76
CA PRO A 60 44.35 9.61 20.72
C PRO A 60 45.30 8.60 20.05
N PRO A 61 46.50 9.02 19.58
CA PRO A 61 47.41 8.15 18.88
C PRO A 61 48.27 7.34 19.86
N VAL A 62 48.46 6.05 19.56
CA VAL A 62 49.52 5.20 20.15
C VAL A 62 50.39 4.67 18.99
N PRO A 63 51.73 4.69 19.10
CA PRO A 63 52.61 4.45 17.96
C PRO A 63 53.06 2.98 17.83
N GLY A 64 53.32 2.56 16.57
CA GLY A 64 54.50 1.74 16.26
C GLY A 64 54.30 0.26 15.88
N ASN A 65 54.37 0.02 14.55
CA ASN A 65 55.14 -1.06 13.88
C ASN A 65 54.65 -2.54 13.90
N PRO A 66 55.13 -3.41 12.99
CA PRO A 66 54.69 -3.50 11.59
C PRO A 66 54.33 -4.94 11.13
N SER A 67 53.78 -5.06 9.93
CA SER A 67 53.80 -6.26 9.08
C SER A 67 53.23 -7.56 9.64
N GLY A 68 51.91 -7.70 9.57
CA GLY A 68 51.25 -9.00 9.42
C GLY A 68 50.45 -8.97 8.13
N ALA A 69 50.91 -9.67 7.09
CA ALA A 69 50.16 -9.83 5.86
C ALA A 69 48.83 -10.53 6.18
N VAL A 70 47.73 -9.77 6.16
CA VAL A 70 46.39 -10.34 6.15
C VAL A 70 46.22 -10.95 4.76
N THR A 71 46.39 -12.26 4.68
CA THR A 71 45.93 -13.05 3.54
C THR A 71 44.44 -12.77 3.41
N MET A 72 44.03 -12.03 2.38
CA MET A 72 42.64 -11.99 1.97
C MET A 72 42.24 -13.43 1.68
N ALA A 73 41.42 -14.01 2.55
CA ALA A 73 40.71 -15.23 2.24
C ALA A 73 39.91 -14.93 0.96
N ALA A 74 40.24 -15.65 -0.11
CA ALA A 74 39.47 -15.60 -1.34
C ALA A 74 37.99 -15.90 -1.01
N PRO A 75 37.02 -15.18 -1.61
CA PRO A 75 35.63 -15.56 -1.46
C PRO A 75 35.50 -16.99 -1.96
N ALA A 76 34.94 -17.87 -1.15
CA ALA A 76 34.61 -19.22 -1.57
C ALA A 76 33.80 -19.15 -2.88
N PRO A 77 34.06 -20.01 -3.87
CA PRO A 77 33.26 -20.03 -5.09
C PRO A 77 31.81 -20.33 -4.71
N LEU A 78 30.94 -19.34 -4.88
CA LEU A 78 29.51 -19.44 -4.56
C LEU A 78 28.88 -20.38 -5.59
N THR A 79 28.58 -21.61 -5.17
CA THR A 79 27.90 -22.62 -5.98
C THR A 79 26.42 -22.29 -6.16
N LEU A 80 25.77 -22.96 -7.12
CA LEU A 80 24.41 -22.66 -7.57
C LEU A 80 23.32 -22.78 -6.50
N ASP A 81 23.58 -23.57 -5.46
CA ASP A 81 22.73 -23.66 -4.27
C ASP A 81 22.59 -22.34 -3.50
N ASN A 82 23.55 -21.42 -3.61
CA ASN A 82 23.60 -20.30 -2.66
C ASN A 82 22.50 -19.24 -2.88
N VAL A 83 22.14 -18.93 -4.12
CA VAL A 83 21.10 -17.92 -4.43
C VAL A 83 19.72 -18.40 -3.98
N ARG A 84 19.37 -19.64 -4.37
CA ARG A 84 18.08 -20.25 -4.03
C ARG A 84 17.92 -20.40 -2.53
N THR A 85 18.91 -20.97 -1.84
CA THR A 85 18.88 -21.12 -0.38
C THR A 85 18.72 -19.77 0.31
N GLN A 86 19.47 -18.74 -0.08
CA GLN A 86 19.35 -17.40 0.52
C GLN A 86 17.95 -16.79 0.36
N VAL A 87 17.32 -16.94 -0.82
CA VAL A 87 15.95 -16.43 -1.06
C VAL A 87 14.94 -17.20 -0.21
N PHE A 88 15.00 -18.52 -0.21
CA PHE A 88 14.05 -19.37 0.54
C PHE A 88 14.19 -19.20 2.05
N GLU A 89 15.42 -19.19 2.59
CA GLU A 89 15.66 -18.98 4.02
C GLU A 89 15.15 -17.61 4.47
N ALA A 90 15.40 -16.55 3.68
CA ALA A 90 14.90 -15.22 4.00
C ALA A 90 13.37 -15.17 4.05
N VAL A 91 12.68 -15.77 3.08
CA VAL A 91 11.21 -15.81 3.06
C VAL A 91 10.67 -16.70 4.18
N PHE A 92 11.31 -17.84 4.45
CA PHE A 92 10.95 -18.73 5.56
C PHE A 92 11.01 -18.02 6.92
N LEU A 93 12.06 -17.22 7.16
CA LEU A 93 12.16 -16.40 8.37
C LEU A 93 11.04 -15.36 8.45
N LYS A 94 10.67 -14.72 7.33
CA LYS A 94 9.57 -13.75 7.29
C LYS A 94 8.19 -14.37 7.51
N LEU A 95 7.99 -15.65 7.15
CA LEU A 95 6.76 -16.38 7.50
C LEU A 95 6.57 -16.50 9.02
N GLN A 96 7.62 -16.26 9.82
CA GLN A 96 7.48 -16.21 11.26
C GLN A 96 6.74 -14.97 11.78
N TYR A 97 6.72 -13.87 11.01
CA TYR A 97 6.05 -12.63 11.37
C TYR A 97 4.54 -12.77 11.51
N PRO A 98 3.85 -11.82 12.17
CA PRO A 98 2.40 -11.76 12.15
C PRO A 98 1.85 -11.80 10.72
N LEU A 99 0.82 -12.61 10.49
CA LEU A 99 0.15 -12.73 9.19
C LEU A 99 -1.15 -11.93 9.14
N GLU A 100 -1.34 -11.00 10.08
CA GLU A 100 -2.48 -10.10 10.05
C GLU A 100 -2.37 -9.19 8.83
N ASN A 101 -3.46 -9.09 8.07
CA ASN A 101 -3.50 -8.20 6.94
C ASN A 101 -3.58 -6.75 7.41
N ARG A 102 -2.48 -6.03 7.20
CA ARG A 102 -2.34 -4.58 7.44
C ARG A 102 -2.46 -3.78 6.15
N SER A 103 -2.65 -4.45 5.02
CA SER A 103 -3.06 -3.77 3.80
C SER A 103 -4.51 -3.30 3.92
N THR A 104 -4.88 -2.29 3.13
CA THR A 104 -6.27 -1.85 3.01
C THR A 104 -7.09 -2.72 2.04
N ILE A 105 -6.55 -3.87 1.64
CA ILE A 105 -7.09 -4.72 0.58
C ILE A 105 -7.53 -6.04 1.22
N PRO A 106 -8.80 -6.46 1.11
CA PRO A 106 -9.23 -7.73 1.68
C PRO A 106 -8.59 -8.92 0.94
N LEU A 107 -8.02 -9.87 1.66
CA LEU A 107 -7.40 -11.07 1.10
C LEU A 107 -8.22 -12.30 1.49
N GLU A 108 -8.33 -13.29 0.61
CA GLU A 108 -9.10 -14.53 0.88
C GLU A 108 -8.60 -15.25 2.13
N ILE A 109 -7.29 -15.21 2.38
CA ILE A 109 -6.66 -15.78 3.58
C ILE A 109 -7.01 -15.05 4.88
N ASP A 110 -7.59 -13.84 4.82
CA ASP A 110 -8.01 -13.08 6.01
C ASP A 110 -9.10 -13.80 6.81
N ILE A 111 -9.80 -14.76 6.21
CA ILE A 111 -10.80 -15.57 6.90
C ILE A 111 -10.18 -16.59 7.85
N LEU A 112 -8.95 -17.02 7.56
CA LEU A 112 -8.28 -18.10 8.25
C LEU A 112 -7.84 -17.68 9.65
N ARG A 113 -7.72 -18.65 10.55
CA ARG A 113 -6.91 -18.48 11.75
C ARG A 113 -5.43 -18.36 11.39
N SER A 114 -4.66 -17.69 12.24
CA SER A 114 -3.23 -17.46 12.00
C SER A 114 -2.41 -18.75 11.89
N ASP A 115 -2.76 -19.80 12.65
CA ASP A 115 -2.15 -21.13 12.55
C ASP A 115 -2.37 -21.76 11.17
N ARG A 116 -3.61 -21.72 10.68
CA ARG A 116 -3.99 -22.31 9.38
C ARG A 116 -3.46 -21.51 8.19
N ALA A 117 -3.46 -20.18 8.28
CA ALA A 117 -2.84 -19.33 7.26
C ALA A 117 -1.34 -19.63 7.13
N ARG A 118 -0.66 -19.83 8.26
CA ARG A 118 0.76 -20.16 8.29
C ARG A 118 1.05 -21.56 7.74
N GLU A 119 0.26 -22.55 8.13
CA GLU A 119 0.33 -23.91 7.60
C GLU A 119 0.19 -23.92 6.06
N LEU A 120 -0.77 -23.17 5.53
CA LEU A 120 -0.96 -23.02 4.08
C LEU A 120 0.28 -22.41 3.41
N LEU A 121 0.83 -21.33 3.96
CA LEU A 121 2.00 -20.67 3.40
C LEU A 121 3.28 -21.54 3.49
N TYR A 122 3.46 -22.31 4.56
CA TYR A 122 4.56 -23.28 4.63
C TYR A 122 4.41 -24.41 3.62
N THR A 123 3.19 -24.93 3.46
CA THR A 123 2.89 -25.96 2.45
C THR A 123 3.24 -25.42 1.06
N LEU A 124 2.85 -24.17 0.76
CA LEU A 124 3.19 -23.51 -0.50
C LEU A 124 4.69 -23.33 -0.71
N LEU A 125 5.42 -22.85 0.31
CA LEU A 125 6.86 -22.63 0.19
C LEU A 125 7.60 -23.96 -0.07
N ARG A 126 7.27 -25.00 0.69
CA ARG A 126 7.84 -26.34 0.52
C ARG A 126 7.50 -26.91 -0.86
N ASP A 127 6.23 -26.89 -1.25
CA ASP A 127 5.80 -27.46 -2.52
C ASP A 127 6.36 -26.70 -3.73
N PHE A 128 6.58 -25.39 -3.59
CA PHE A 128 7.29 -24.61 -4.60
C PHE A 128 8.78 -24.98 -4.67
N GLU A 129 9.41 -25.26 -3.53
CA GLU A 129 10.78 -25.79 -3.49
C GLU A 129 10.88 -27.16 -4.18
N ASP A 130 9.96 -28.07 -3.89
CA ASP A 130 9.89 -29.38 -4.53
C ASP A 130 9.68 -29.24 -6.05
N LEU A 131 8.79 -28.33 -6.48
CA LEU A 131 8.56 -28.03 -7.89
C LEU A 131 9.86 -27.57 -8.58
N LEU A 132 10.66 -26.71 -7.95
CA LEU A 132 11.95 -26.30 -8.51
C LEU A 132 12.94 -27.48 -8.62
N ASN A 133 12.94 -28.39 -7.64
CA ASN A 133 13.77 -29.60 -7.69
C ASN A 133 13.37 -30.51 -8.86
N ASP A 134 12.06 -30.70 -9.06
CA ASP A 134 11.53 -31.49 -10.18
C ASP A 134 11.90 -30.88 -11.53
N LEU A 135 11.82 -29.54 -11.66
CA LEU A 135 12.23 -28.84 -12.88
C LEU A 135 13.73 -28.95 -13.17
N GLN A 136 14.56 -28.91 -12.13
CA GLN A 136 16.01 -29.12 -12.28
C GLN A 136 16.32 -30.56 -12.75
N GLN A 137 15.64 -31.56 -12.18
CA GLN A 137 15.78 -32.96 -12.58
C GLN A 137 15.30 -33.20 -14.02
N ALA A 138 14.20 -32.53 -14.41
CA ALA A 138 13.66 -32.56 -15.75
C ALA A 138 14.51 -31.79 -16.78
N GLN A 139 15.56 -31.07 -16.35
CA GLN A 139 16.49 -30.33 -17.21
C GLN A 139 15.77 -29.30 -18.10
N LEU A 140 14.88 -28.51 -17.50
CA LEU A 140 14.19 -27.43 -18.20
C LEU A 140 15.21 -26.49 -18.87
N PRO A 141 15.13 -26.22 -20.18
CA PRO A 141 16.05 -25.32 -20.85
C PRO A 141 15.88 -23.86 -20.38
N PRO A 142 16.98 -23.08 -20.28
CA PRO A 142 16.90 -21.65 -20.00
C PRO A 142 15.98 -20.91 -20.98
N GLY A 143 15.18 -19.97 -20.48
CA GLY A 143 14.23 -19.19 -21.29
C GLY A 143 12.88 -19.85 -21.55
N GLN A 144 12.69 -21.13 -21.20
CA GLN A 144 11.36 -21.76 -21.22
C GLN A 144 10.55 -21.50 -19.94
N ALA A 145 11.19 -21.06 -18.85
CA ALA A 145 10.52 -20.86 -17.57
C ALA A 145 9.33 -19.88 -17.66
N ILE A 146 9.47 -18.83 -18.48
CA ILE A 146 8.41 -17.83 -18.69
C ILE A 146 7.16 -18.46 -19.34
N THR A 147 7.33 -19.31 -20.35
CA THR A 147 6.21 -19.92 -21.08
C THR A 147 5.59 -21.07 -20.30
N THR A 148 6.36 -21.78 -19.49
CA THR A 148 5.86 -22.89 -18.65
C THR A 148 5.22 -22.40 -17.34
N ALA A 149 5.56 -21.20 -16.86
CA ALA A 149 5.10 -20.66 -15.58
C ALA A 149 3.57 -20.77 -15.33
N PRO A 150 2.67 -20.43 -16.28
CA PRO A 150 1.23 -20.52 -16.02
C PRO A 150 0.77 -21.94 -15.68
N THR A 151 1.31 -22.95 -16.38
CA THR A 151 1.00 -24.36 -16.13
C THR A 151 1.55 -24.81 -14.79
N LEU A 152 2.79 -24.42 -14.46
CA LEU A 152 3.42 -24.75 -13.17
C LEU A 152 2.66 -24.17 -11.98
N LEU A 153 2.17 -22.94 -12.10
CA LEU A 153 1.34 -22.32 -11.06
C LEU A 153 0.03 -23.08 -10.85
N ARG A 154 -0.59 -23.55 -11.95
CA ARG A 154 -1.81 -24.36 -11.87
C ARG A 154 -1.56 -25.65 -11.11
N ASP A 155 -0.47 -26.34 -11.46
CA ASP A 155 -0.13 -27.64 -10.90
C ASP A 155 0.25 -27.50 -9.42
N LEU A 156 1.02 -26.44 -9.07
CA LEU A 156 1.30 -26.05 -7.68
C LEU A 156 0.01 -25.80 -6.90
N TRP A 157 -0.90 -25.00 -7.46
CA TRP A 157 -2.19 -24.71 -6.82
C TRP A 157 -3.02 -25.98 -6.59
N GLN A 158 -3.08 -26.89 -7.57
CA GLN A 158 -3.78 -28.17 -7.44
C GLN A 158 -3.18 -29.06 -6.34
N LYS A 159 -1.85 -29.17 -6.32
CA LYS A 159 -1.12 -29.94 -5.32
C LYS A 159 -1.35 -29.39 -3.92
N VAL A 160 -1.14 -28.10 -3.72
CA VAL A 160 -1.32 -27.44 -2.42
C VAL A 160 -2.77 -27.50 -1.96
N THR A 161 -3.74 -27.31 -2.86
CA THR A 161 -5.16 -27.47 -2.53
C THR A 161 -5.44 -28.89 -2.02
N THR A 162 -4.84 -29.89 -2.65
CA THR A 162 -4.98 -31.29 -2.24
C THR A 162 -4.35 -31.56 -0.88
N ASP A 163 -3.14 -31.05 -0.64
CA ASP A 163 -2.39 -31.26 0.59
C ASP A 163 -3.01 -30.50 1.78
N PHE A 164 -3.50 -29.28 1.56
CA PHE A 164 -4.06 -28.43 2.61
C PHE A 164 -5.45 -28.89 3.08
N PHE A 165 -6.35 -29.25 2.16
CA PHE A 165 -7.69 -29.73 2.53
C PHE A 165 -7.74 -31.23 2.80
N GLY A 166 -6.76 -31.99 2.32
CA GLY A 166 -6.72 -33.44 2.40
C GLY A 166 -7.45 -34.12 1.23
N ARG A 167 -6.73 -35.02 0.55
CA ARG A 167 -7.18 -35.71 -0.68
C ARG A 167 -8.55 -36.39 -0.59
N TYR A 168 -8.88 -36.95 0.57
CA TYR A 168 -10.11 -37.74 0.78
C TYR A 168 -11.05 -37.09 1.79
N TYR A 169 -10.81 -35.84 2.18
CA TYR A 169 -11.63 -35.19 3.17
C TYR A 169 -13.02 -34.85 2.62
N THR A 170 -14.04 -35.41 3.26
CA THR A 170 -15.45 -35.08 3.05
C THR A 170 -16.04 -34.65 4.40
N PRO A 171 -16.50 -33.40 4.55
CA PRO A 171 -17.12 -32.94 5.78
C PRO A 171 -18.34 -33.81 6.13
N GLN A 172 -18.45 -34.18 7.40
CA GLN A 172 -19.65 -34.85 7.90
C GLN A 172 -20.83 -33.87 7.87
N ASP A 173 -22.03 -34.40 7.62
CA ASP A 173 -23.31 -33.66 7.65
C ASP A 173 -23.43 -32.47 6.68
N SER A 174 -22.54 -32.37 5.66
CA SER A 174 -22.59 -31.29 4.66
C SER A 174 -23.37 -31.63 3.39
N GLY A 175 -23.91 -32.85 3.29
CA GLY A 175 -24.58 -33.33 2.07
C GLY A 175 -23.65 -33.48 0.85
N LEU A 176 -22.33 -33.51 1.06
CA LEU A 176 -21.36 -33.67 -0.02
C LEU A 176 -21.11 -35.15 -0.31
N GLU A 177 -21.31 -35.55 -1.57
CA GLU A 177 -21.07 -36.92 -2.04
C GLU A 177 -19.62 -37.16 -2.50
N GLN A 178 -18.83 -36.10 -2.63
CA GLN A 178 -17.47 -36.13 -3.16
C GLN A 178 -16.50 -35.38 -2.23
N PRO A 179 -15.20 -35.75 -2.24
CA PRO A 179 -14.18 -35.03 -1.49
C PRO A 179 -14.13 -33.54 -1.85
N VAL A 180 -13.84 -32.69 -0.86
CA VAL A 180 -13.79 -31.22 -1.03
C VAL A 180 -12.90 -30.84 -2.21
N VAL A 181 -11.70 -31.40 -2.27
CA VAL A 181 -10.70 -31.11 -3.31
C VAL A 181 -11.20 -31.41 -4.74
N ALA A 182 -12.05 -32.42 -4.91
CA ALA A 182 -12.62 -32.77 -6.21
C ALA A 182 -13.62 -31.72 -6.70
N VAL A 183 -14.34 -31.07 -5.77
CA VAL A 183 -15.24 -29.98 -6.11
C VAL A 183 -14.47 -28.68 -6.35
N LEU A 184 -13.47 -28.37 -5.51
CA LEU A 184 -12.62 -27.19 -5.68
C LEU A 184 -11.85 -27.22 -7.01
N GLY A 185 -11.40 -28.40 -7.43
CA GLY A 185 -10.69 -28.59 -8.70
C GLY A 185 -11.50 -28.21 -9.95
N ARG A 186 -12.85 -28.16 -9.85
CA ARG A 186 -13.70 -27.71 -10.97
C ARG A 186 -13.55 -26.22 -11.28
N ASP A 187 -13.09 -25.42 -10.31
CA ASP A 187 -12.89 -23.99 -10.45
C ASP A 187 -11.46 -23.64 -10.94
N ALA A 188 -10.65 -24.64 -11.31
CA ALA A 188 -9.24 -24.46 -11.71
C ALA A 188 -9.04 -23.42 -12.82
N GLU A 189 -9.88 -23.44 -13.86
CA GLU A 189 -9.77 -22.49 -14.98
C GLU A 189 -10.09 -21.06 -14.52
N ALA A 190 -11.15 -20.89 -13.72
CA ALA A 190 -11.53 -19.59 -13.19
C ALA A 190 -10.43 -19.02 -12.28
N VAL A 191 -9.84 -19.85 -11.42
CA VAL A 191 -8.71 -19.47 -10.56
C VAL A 191 -7.48 -19.10 -11.37
N GLN A 192 -7.17 -19.88 -12.42
CA GLN A 192 -6.05 -19.59 -13.31
C GLN A 192 -6.17 -18.20 -13.92
N GLN A 193 -7.33 -17.90 -14.50
CA GLN A 193 -7.55 -16.64 -15.22
C GLN A 193 -7.64 -15.43 -14.28
N SER A 194 -8.31 -15.58 -13.13
CA SER A 194 -8.61 -14.45 -12.24
C SER A 194 -7.51 -14.15 -11.21
N ILE A 195 -6.68 -15.12 -10.86
CA ILE A 195 -5.67 -14.97 -9.79
C ILE A 195 -4.28 -15.37 -10.28
N LEU A 196 -4.07 -16.62 -10.70
CA LEU A 196 -2.71 -17.14 -10.93
C LEU A 196 -2.00 -16.44 -12.10
N ASN A 197 -2.70 -16.21 -13.22
CA ASN A 197 -2.14 -15.48 -14.37
C ASN A 197 -1.85 -14.00 -14.06
N GLN A 198 -2.42 -13.46 -12.99
CA GLN A 198 -2.22 -12.07 -12.60
C GLN A 198 -0.97 -11.88 -11.72
N ILE A 199 -0.38 -12.97 -11.22
CA ILE A 199 0.82 -12.92 -10.40
C ILE A 199 2.01 -12.49 -11.27
N PRO A 200 2.61 -11.31 -11.01
CA PRO A 200 3.74 -10.82 -11.81
C PRO A 200 5.03 -11.57 -11.57
N GLU A 201 5.93 -11.46 -12.55
CA GLU A 201 7.36 -11.80 -12.43
C GLU A 201 7.64 -13.26 -12.03
N VAL A 202 6.69 -14.19 -12.21
CA VAL A 202 6.90 -15.61 -11.90
C VAL A 202 7.94 -16.24 -12.83
N GLY A 203 7.88 -15.96 -14.14
CA GLY A 203 8.89 -16.41 -15.09
C GLY A 203 10.31 -15.94 -14.73
N PRO A 204 10.54 -14.61 -14.59
CA PRO A 204 11.82 -14.07 -14.12
C PRO A 204 12.29 -14.63 -12.77
N LEU A 205 11.38 -14.89 -11.82
CA LEU A 205 11.71 -15.55 -10.56
C LEU A 205 12.23 -16.98 -10.80
N LEU A 206 11.55 -17.77 -11.62
CA LEU A 206 11.99 -19.12 -11.98
C LEU A 206 13.35 -19.09 -12.68
N ASP A 207 13.56 -18.16 -13.64
CA ASP A 207 14.83 -18.03 -14.34
C ASP A 207 15.98 -17.70 -13.37
N HIS A 208 15.73 -16.82 -12.39
CA HIS A 208 16.72 -16.49 -11.37
C HIS A 208 17.03 -17.68 -10.46
N LEU A 209 16.02 -18.40 -9.97
CA LEU A 209 16.18 -19.50 -9.01
C LEU A 209 16.72 -20.79 -9.64
N LEU A 210 16.39 -21.07 -10.91
CA LEU A 210 16.84 -22.29 -11.61
C LEU A 210 18.19 -22.10 -12.31
N PHE A 211 18.44 -20.92 -12.86
CA PHE A 211 19.57 -20.69 -13.78
C PHE A 211 20.51 -19.56 -13.35
N GLN A 212 20.28 -18.90 -12.21
CA GLN A 212 20.99 -17.67 -11.83
C GLN A 212 20.89 -16.57 -12.90
N GLY A 213 19.73 -16.46 -13.55
CA GLY A 213 19.46 -15.36 -14.45
C GLY A 213 19.62 -14.00 -13.75
N SER A 214 20.08 -12.99 -14.49
CA SER A 214 20.11 -11.61 -13.99
C SER A 214 18.70 -11.11 -13.69
N VAL A 215 18.55 -10.28 -12.65
CA VAL A 215 17.26 -9.72 -12.25
C VAL A 215 17.20 -8.24 -12.58
N VAL A 216 16.11 -7.80 -13.22
CA VAL A 216 15.89 -6.39 -13.51
C VAL A 216 15.22 -5.72 -12.31
N VAL A 217 15.86 -4.68 -11.78
CA VAL A 217 15.36 -3.85 -10.68
C VAL A 217 15.35 -2.42 -11.15
N ASP A 218 14.17 -1.82 -11.20
CA ASP A 218 13.94 -0.42 -11.59
C ASP A 218 14.61 -0.05 -12.94
N GLY A 219 14.54 -0.97 -13.90
CA GLY A 219 15.11 -0.82 -15.25
C GLY A 219 16.60 -1.17 -15.37
N THR A 220 17.28 -1.51 -14.29
CA THR A 220 18.69 -1.90 -14.28
C THR A 220 18.84 -3.40 -14.10
N SER A 221 19.69 -4.04 -14.91
CA SER A 221 19.97 -5.48 -14.78
C SER A 221 21.08 -5.73 -13.75
N TYR A 222 20.77 -6.54 -12.74
CA TYR A 222 21.69 -6.94 -11.67
C TYR A 222 22.07 -8.41 -11.80
N GLN A 223 23.32 -8.75 -11.45
CA GLN A 223 23.75 -10.14 -11.38
C GLN A 223 23.02 -10.89 -10.25
N ALA A 224 22.82 -12.19 -10.43
CA ALA A 224 21.99 -13.02 -9.55
C ALA A 224 22.37 -12.95 -8.06
N THR A 225 23.66 -12.83 -7.77
CA THR A 225 24.17 -12.84 -6.40
C THR A 225 24.16 -11.47 -5.72
N THR A 226 23.76 -10.39 -6.41
CA THR A 226 23.75 -9.07 -5.77
C THR A 226 22.58 -8.93 -4.78
N PRO A 227 22.72 -8.10 -3.73
CA PRO A 227 21.66 -7.88 -2.76
C PRO A 227 20.34 -7.41 -3.39
N GLU A 228 20.40 -6.63 -4.47
CA GLU A 228 19.24 -6.11 -5.19
C GLU A 228 18.45 -7.24 -5.88
N ALA A 229 19.15 -8.14 -6.57
CA ALA A 229 18.56 -9.30 -7.24
C ALA A 229 17.92 -10.25 -6.22
N LEU A 230 18.64 -10.57 -5.13
CA LEU A 230 18.13 -11.40 -4.04
C LEU A 230 16.88 -10.80 -3.40
N ARG A 231 16.90 -9.50 -3.09
CA ARG A 231 15.75 -8.80 -2.47
C ARG A 231 14.54 -8.76 -3.39
N ARG A 232 14.74 -8.56 -4.70
CA ARG A 232 13.67 -8.60 -5.69
C ARG A 232 13.03 -9.98 -5.74
N SER A 233 13.82 -11.05 -5.81
CA SER A 233 13.26 -12.41 -5.83
C SER A 233 12.58 -12.80 -4.53
N GLN A 234 13.07 -12.33 -3.37
CA GLN A 234 12.35 -12.48 -2.10
C GLN A 234 10.97 -11.81 -2.17
N LEU A 235 10.89 -10.58 -2.66
CA LEU A 235 9.62 -9.85 -2.80
C LEU A 235 8.64 -10.58 -3.75
N VAL A 236 9.13 -11.05 -4.89
CA VAL A 236 8.30 -11.78 -5.87
C VAL A 236 7.83 -13.11 -5.28
N LEU A 237 8.71 -13.84 -4.55
CA LEU A 237 8.35 -15.09 -3.89
C LEU A 237 7.32 -14.87 -2.78
N GLU A 238 7.48 -13.86 -1.92
CA GLU A 238 6.48 -13.50 -0.90
C GLU A 238 5.10 -13.24 -1.53
N ASN A 239 5.06 -12.45 -2.60
CA ASN A 239 3.82 -12.16 -3.30
C ASN A 239 3.23 -13.40 -3.96
N LEU A 240 4.05 -14.25 -4.58
CA LEU A 240 3.62 -15.52 -5.16
C LEU A 240 2.95 -16.40 -4.11
N LEU A 241 3.57 -16.59 -2.95
CA LEU A 241 3.00 -17.41 -1.87
C LEU A 241 1.67 -16.84 -1.38
N LEU A 242 1.60 -15.52 -1.13
CA LEU A 242 0.38 -14.88 -0.63
C LEU A 242 -0.76 -14.94 -1.65
N GLN A 243 -0.49 -14.66 -2.93
CA GLN A 243 -1.49 -14.71 -3.99
C GLN A 243 -1.96 -16.14 -4.28
N THR A 244 -1.05 -17.13 -4.29
CA THR A 244 -1.44 -18.54 -4.45
C THR A 244 -2.22 -19.05 -3.24
N ALA A 245 -1.90 -18.62 -2.02
CA ALA A 245 -2.71 -18.93 -0.84
C ALA A 245 -4.14 -18.37 -0.98
N CYS A 246 -4.27 -17.15 -1.50
CA CYS A 246 -5.58 -16.59 -1.84
C CYS A 246 -6.30 -17.41 -2.92
N ALA A 247 -5.57 -17.89 -3.95
CA ALA A 247 -6.08 -18.76 -4.99
C ALA A 247 -6.61 -20.10 -4.46
N VAL A 248 -5.93 -20.70 -3.48
CA VAL A 248 -6.38 -21.94 -2.80
C VAL A 248 -7.70 -21.70 -2.06
N MET A 249 -7.82 -20.56 -1.37
CA MET A 249 -9.00 -20.24 -0.58
C MET A 249 -10.20 -19.76 -1.40
N GLN A 250 -10.00 -19.22 -2.61
CA GLN A 250 -11.08 -18.62 -3.38
C GLN A 250 -12.21 -19.60 -3.74
N PRO A 251 -11.94 -20.80 -4.29
CA PRO A 251 -13.00 -21.78 -4.56
C PRO A 251 -13.68 -22.29 -3.28
N MET A 252 -12.90 -22.40 -2.20
CA MET A 252 -13.43 -22.81 -0.89
C MET A 252 -14.46 -21.81 -0.37
N LEU A 253 -14.18 -20.51 -0.48
CA LEU A 253 -15.11 -19.45 -0.12
C LEU A 253 -16.36 -19.42 -1.02
N ASN A 254 -16.23 -19.79 -2.29
CA ASN A 254 -17.36 -19.80 -3.21
C ASN A 254 -18.30 -20.99 -3.00
N ARG A 255 -17.74 -22.17 -2.73
CA ARG A 255 -18.48 -23.43 -2.67
C ARG A 255 -18.87 -23.83 -1.24
N PHE A 256 -18.02 -23.51 -0.26
CA PHE A 256 -18.08 -24.10 1.08
C PHE A 256 -17.98 -23.09 2.24
N ALA A 257 -18.20 -21.81 1.98
CA ALA A 257 -18.13 -20.74 2.97
C ALA A 257 -18.95 -21.01 4.26
N ASP A 258 -20.11 -21.63 4.14
CA ASP A 258 -21.04 -21.86 5.26
C ASP A 258 -20.98 -23.29 5.84
N VAL A 259 -20.05 -24.13 5.38
CA VAL A 259 -19.93 -25.52 5.86
C VAL A 259 -19.31 -25.54 7.27
N GLU A 260 -20.09 -25.92 8.27
CA GLU A 260 -19.74 -25.80 9.69
C GLU A 260 -18.43 -26.52 10.11
N PRO A 261 -18.16 -27.77 9.70
CA PRO A 261 -16.87 -28.41 10.00
C PRO A 261 -15.67 -27.60 9.48
N LEU A 262 -15.78 -27.04 8.27
CA LEU A 262 -14.74 -26.22 7.67
C LEU A 262 -14.58 -24.87 8.39
N LYS A 263 -15.70 -24.21 8.75
CA LYS A 263 -15.68 -22.98 9.55
C LYS A 263 -14.94 -23.20 10.86
N LYS A 264 -15.31 -24.23 11.63
CA LYS A 264 -14.68 -24.54 12.92
C LYS A 264 -13.20 -24.93 12.77
N GLY A 265 -12.85 -25.62 11.69
CA GLY A 265 -11.48 -26.07 11.42
C GLY A 265 -10.52 -24.98 10.94
N LEU A 266 -11.02 -24.03 10.15
CA LEU A 266 -10.20 -23.09 9.39
C LEU A 266 -10.37 -21.63 9.81
N TYR A 267 -11.59 -21.21 10.17
CA TYR A 267 -11.90 -19.78 10.27
C TYR A 267 -11.58 -19.23 11.65
N GLN A 268 -11.18 -17.97 11.66
CA GLN A 268 -11.04 -17.20 12.89
C GLN A 268 -12.38 -16.93 13.57
N ARG A 269 -12.32 -16.70 14.89
CA ARG A 269 -13.51 -16.55 15.74
C ARG A 269 -14.48 -15.45 15.29
N ARG A 270 -13.97 -14.37 14.66
CA ARG A 270 -14.81 -13.28 14.13
C ARG A 270 -15.59 -13.64 12.85
N MET A 271 -15.33 -14.78 12.24
CA MET A 271 -15.94 -15.25 10.99
C MET A 271 -16.86 -16.46 11.20
N MET A 272 -17.41 -16.62 12.41
CA MET A 272 -18.30 -17.75 12.74
C MET A 272 -19.75 -17.54 12.28
N SER A 273 -20.19 -16.28 12.18
CA SER A 273 -21.54 -15.97 11.70
C SER A 273 -21.60 -15.98 10.18
N SER A 274 -22.64 -16.58 9.61
CA SER A 274 -22.89 -16.52 8.16
C SER A 274 -23.02 -15.08 7.64
N ARG A 275 -23.48 -14.14 8.49
CA ARG A 275 -23.52 -12.71 8.13
C ARG A 275 -22.13 -12.10 7.96
N ASP A 276 -21.17 -12.48 8.81
CA ASP A 276 -19.80 -11.97 8.75
C ASP A 276 -19.07 -12.57 7.54
N VAL A 277 -19.27 -13.86 7.26
CA VAL A 277 -18.75 -14.52 6.06
C VAL A 277 -19.34 -13.91 4.79
N ALA A 278 -20.64 -13.65 4.74
CA ALA A 278 -21.27 -12.99 3.60
C ALA A 278 -20.75 -11.57 3.37
N ARG A 279 -20.53 -10.79 4.43
CA ARG A 279 -19.91 -9.45 4.32
C ARG A 279 -18.50 -9.55 3.76
N PHE A 280 -17.68 -10.45 4.30
CA PHE A 280 -16.33 -10.67 3.83
C PHE A 280 -16.27 -11.06 2.34
N ARG A 281 -17.16 -11.96 1.89
CA ARG A 281 -17.27 -12.32 0.46
C ARG A 281 -17.68 -11.13 -0.42
N ASN A 282 -18.55 -10.25 0.09
CA ASN A 282 -18.92 -9.03 -0.60
C ASN A 282 -17.74 -8.05 -0.71
N ASP A 283 -16.95 -7.91 0.35
CA ASP A 283 -15.74 -7.08 0.35
C ASP A 283 -14.71 -7.59 -0.68
N LEU A 284 -14.50 -8.92 -0.75
CA LEU A 284 -13.68 -9.54 -1.79
C LEU A 284 -14.24 -9.30 -3.20
N SER A 285 -15.55 -9.47 -3.39
CA SER A 285 -16.21 -9.21 -4.68
C SER A 285 -16.03 -7.75 -5.12
N TRP A 286 -16.11 -6.81 -4.16
CA TRP A 286 -15.85 -5.41 -4.41
C TRP A 286 -14.38 -5.16 -4.79
N ARG A 287 -13.43 -5.80 -4.09
CA ARG A 287 -12.01 -5.76 -4.43
C ARG A 287 -11.76 -6.15 -5.88
N TYR A 288 -12.25 -7.30 -6.34
CA TYR A 288 -12.02 -7.75 -7.73
C TYR A 288 -12.54 -6.75 -8.76
N ARG A 289 -13.74 -6.20 -8.54
CA ARG A 289 -14.34 -5.18 -9.44
C ARG A 289 -13.51 -3.89 -9.45
N TRP A 290 -13.09 -3.44 -8.27
CA TRP A 290 -12.34 -2.20 -8.13
C TRP A 290 -10.91 -2.32 -8.65
N ASP A 291 -10.26 -3.47 -8.45
CA ASP A 291 -8.95 -3.75 -9.04
C ASP A 291 -9.05 -3.76 -10.57
N SER A 292 -10.04 -4.47 -11.15
CA SER A 292 -10.20 -4.54 -12.61
C SER A 292 -10.56 -3.21 -13.27
N LEU A 293 -11.39 -2.39 -12.65
CA LEU A 293 -11.89 -1.15 -13.25
C LEU A 293 -11.05 0.08 -12.93
N VAL A 294 -10.37 0.09 -11.79
CA VAL A 294 -9.74 1.31 -11.25
C VAL A 294 -8.28 1.11 -10.87
N ASN A 295 -7.97 0.21 -9.94
CA ASN A 295 -6.61 0.16 -9.40
C ASN A 295 -5.59 -0.36 -10.41
N GLU A 296 -5.92 -1.43 -11.14
CA GLU A 296 -5.00 -2.03 -12.10
C GLU A 296 -4.74 -1.12 -13.31
N PRO A 297 -5.78 -0.52 -13.95
CA PRO A 297 -5.55 0.42 -15.05
C PRO A 297 -4.76 1.66 -14.60
N LYS A 298 -5.02 2.15 -13.38
CA LYS A 298 -4.24 3.23 -12.79
C LYS A 298 -2.78 2.83 -12.57
N ALA A 299 -2.53 1.63 -12.03
CA ALA A 299 -1.17 1.13 -11.81
C ALA A 299 -0.41 0.92 -13.13
N ILE A 300 -1.09 0.44 -14.18
CA ILE A 300 -0.54 0.35 -15.54
C ILE A 300 -0.12 1.75 -16.03
N PHE A 301 -1.02 2.74 -15.94
CA PHE A 301 -0.74 4.12 -16.35
C PHE A 301 0.43 4.75 -15.57
N GLU A 302 0.48 4.52 -14.26
CA GLU A 302 1.55 5.03 -13.38
C GLU A 302 2.85 4.21 -13.46
N SER A 303 2.93 3.17 -14.32
CA SER A 303 4.08 2.27 -14.43
C SER A 303 4.49 1.65 -13.10
N GLN A 304 3.50 1.19 -12.34
CA GLN A 304 3.69 0.57 -11.04
C GLN A 304 3.10 -0.84 -11.00
N ARG A 305 3.74 -1.69 -10.20
CA ARG A 305 3.30 -3.03 -9.87
C ARG A 305 3.13 -3.15 -8.35
N ARG A 306 2.03 -3.78 -7.95
CA ARG A 306 1.70 -4.05 -6.55
C ARG A 306 2.22 -5.42 -6.15
N PHE A 307 2.94 -5.49 -5.03
CA PHE A 307 3.35 -6.73 -4.39
C PHE A 307 2.81 -6.81 -2.97
N LEU A 308 2.34 -7.99 -2.56
CA LEU A 308 2.10 -8.30 -1.15
C LEU A 308 3.40 -8.78 -0.50
N THR A 309 3.74 -8.23 0.66
CA THR A 309 4.98 -8.54 1.38
C THR A 309 4.72 -8.86 2.84
N LEU A 310 5.59 -9.70 3.41
CA LEU A 310 5.60 -10.10 4.81
C LEU A 310 6.49 -9.13 5.60
N THR A 311 5.87 -8.37 6.50
CA THR A 311 6.57 -7.40 7.37
C THR A 311 6.42 -7.79 8.83
N PRO A 312 7.28 -7.28 9.74
CA PRO A 312 7.12 -7.50 11.18
C PRO A 312 5.76 -7.06 11.74
N ASP A 313 5.06 -6.14 11.08
CA ASP A 313 3.75 -5.64 11.50
C ASP A 313 2.56 -6.44 10.93
N GLY A 314 2.80 -7.28 9.91
CA GLY A 314 1.74 -7.95 9.15
C GLY A 314 2.00 -8.03 7.64
N ILE A 315 0.99 -8.46 6.90
CA ILE A 315 1.00 -8.41 5.43
C ILE A 315 0.74 -6.98 4.98
N GLN A 316 1.62 -6.44 4.13
CA GLN A 316 1.53 -5.08 3.59
C GLN A 316 1.66 -5.07 2.08
N VAL A 317 1.38 -3.90 1.48
CA VAL A 317 1.59 -3.64 0.07
C VAL A 317 2.90 -2.90 -0.13
N GLN A 318 3.69 -3.37 -1.08
CA GLN A 318 4.82 -2.65 -1.63
C GLN A 318 4.55 -2.32 -3.11
N TRP A 319 4.79 -1.06 -3.49
CA TRP A 319 4.72 -0.61 -4.88
C TRP A 319 6.12 -0.56 -5.45
N VAL A 320 6.25 -1.02 -6.70
CA VAL A 320 7.51 -1.05 -7.40
C VAL A 320 7.34 -0.55 -8.81
N TYR A 321 8.36 0.15 -9.33
CA TYR A 321 8.37 0.58 -10.72
C TYR A 321 8.44 -0.63 -11.64
N ALA A 322 7.61 -0.64 -12.68
CA ALA A 322 7.65 -1.61 -13.77
C ALA A 322 7.26 -0.91 -15.08
N PRO A 323 8.01 -1.09 -16.17
CA PRO A 323 7.59 -0.57 -17.47
C PRO A 323 6.40 -1.38 -18.00
N ARG A 324 5.23 -0.75 -18.15
CA ARG A 324 3.95 -1.42 -18.48
C ARG A 324 3.29 -0.88 -19.77
N HIS A 325 4.10 -0.45 -20.72
CA HIS A 325 3.63 0.14 -21.98
C HIS A 325 2.80 -0.83 -22.84
N GLU A 326 3.21 -2.10 -22.91
CA GLU A 326 2.47 -3.12 -23.68
C GLU A 326 1.08 -3.37 -23.06
N GLU A 327 1.01 -3.47 -21.73
CA GLU A 327 -0.25 -3.63 -21.02
C GLU A 327 -1.17 -2.42 -21.25
N LEU A 328 -0.63 -1.20 -21.18
CA LEU A 328 -1.37 0.04 -21.46
C LEU A 328 -1.96 0.06 -22.87
N ALA A 329 -1.20 -0.39 -23.87
CA ALA A 329 -1.63 -0.44 -25.27
C ALA A 329 -2.75 -1.47 -25.52
N THR A 330 -2.86 -2.49 -24.67
CA THR A 330 -3.89 -3.53 -24.76
C THR A 330 -5.14 -3.25 -23.92
N LEU A 331 -5.14 -2.18 -23.11
CA LEU A 331 -6.33 -1.82 -22.33
C LEU A 331 -7.50 -1.46 -23.24
N GLY A 332 -8.68 -1.97 -22.91
CA GLY A 332 -9.93 -1.70 -23.62
C GLY A 332 -11.06 -1.31 -22.67
N GLY A 333 -12.15 -0.78 -23.23
CA GLY A 333 -13.38 -0.49 -22.49
C GLY A 333 -13.22 0.55 -21.38
N VAL A 334 -13.89 0.30 -20.24
CA VAL A 334 -13.87 1.21 -19.08
C VAL A 334 -12.46 1.47 -18.53
N PRO A 335 -11.58 0.45 -18.36
CA PRO A 335 -10.16 0.65 -18.02
C PRO A 335 -9.44 1.70 -18.87
N TYR A 336 -9.58 1.65 -20.19
CA TYR A 336 -8.92 2.59 -21.11
C TYR A 336 -9.48 4.01 -21.01
N VAL A 337 -10.80 4.15 -20.82
CA VAL A 337 -11.42 5.47 -20.59
C VAL A 337 -10.89 6.10 -19.30
N LEU A 338 -10.66 5.29 -18.26
CA LEU A 338 -10.06 5.76 -17.02
C LEU A 338 -8.64 6.30 -17.25
N THR A 339 -7.80 5.59 -18.00
CA THR A 339 -6.42 6.06 -18.27
C THR A 339 -6.43 7.36 -19.09
N LEU A 340 -7.33 7.50 -20.07
CA LEU A 340 -7.51 8.73 -20.81
C LEU A 340 -7.99 9.89 -19.91
N ALA A 341 -8.85 9.61 -18.92
CA ALA A 341 -9.29 10.60 -17.95
C ALA A 341 -8.15 11.07 -17.03
N LEU A 342 -7.25 10.15 -16.63
CA LEU A 342 -6.04 10.48 -15.87
C LEU A 342 -5.08 11.34 -16.70
N GLU A 343 -4.85 10.98 -17.96
CA GLU A 343 -4.02 11.76 -18.88
C GLU A 343 -4.60 13.16 -19.13
N ALA A 344 -5.91 13.26 -19.37
CA ALA A 344 -6.60 14.53 -19.53
C ALA A 344 -6.51 15.40 -18.27
N ARG A 345 -6.66 14.78 -17.08
CA ARG A 345 -6.45 15.48 -15.80
C ARG A 345 -5.05 16.08 -15.72
N ASP A 346 -4.02 15.30 -16.06
CA ASP A 346 -2.62 15.76 -15.96
C ASP A 346 -2.30 16.84 -16.99
N ALA A 347 -2.91 16.77 -18.18
CA ALA A 347 -2.80 17.82 -19.21
C ALA A 347 -3.53 19.12 -18.82
N ILE A 348 -4.66 19.03 -18.10
CA ILE A 348 -5.50 20.18 -17.74
C ILE A 348 -5.07 20.81 -16.39
N ALA A 349 -4.51 20.04 -15.46
CA ALA A 349 -4.18 20.49 -14.10
C ALA A 349 -3.33 21.77 -14.06
N PRO A 350 -2.28 21.96 -14.90
CA PRO A 350 -1.50 23.19 -14.90
C PRO A 350 -2.34 24.42 -15.25
N ARG A 351 -3.20 24.31 -16.27
CA ARG A 351 -4.04 25.42 -16.77
C ARG A 351 -5.12 25.80 -15.76
N PHE A 352 -5.75 24.80 -15.15
CA PHE A 352 -6.77 25.03 -14.13
C PHE A 352 -6.18 25.72 -12.89
N ARG A 353 -4.98 25.32 -12.44
CA ARG A 353 -4.27 26.00 -11.34
C ARG A 353 -4.02 27.47 -11.65
N THR A 354 -3.62 27.82 -12.87
CA THR A 354 -3.40 29.21 -13.27
C THR A 354 -4.70 30.03 -13.17
N VAL A 355 -5.81 29.52 -13.69
CA VAL A 355 -7.11 30.23 -13.63
C VAL A 355 -7.58 30.41 -12.19
N VAL A 356 -7.52 29.37 -11.36
CA VAL A 356 -7.90 29.46 -9.94
C VAL A 356 -6.99 30.44 -9.19
N SER A 357 -5.68 30.44 -9.47
CA SER A 357 -4.75 31.39 -8.85
C SER A 357 -5.03 32.84 -9.24
N LEU A 358 -5.42 33.10 -10.50
CA LEU A 358 -5.77 34.42 -11.00
C LEU A 358 -7.07 34.93 -10.37
N VAL A 359 -8.09 34.07 -10.27
CA VAL A 359 -9.36 34.41 -9.62
C VAL A 359 -9.13 34.64 -8.13
N GLY A 360 -8.34 33.78 -7.48
CA GLY A 360 -7.95 33.91 -6.09
C GLY A 360 -7.19 35.21 -5.81
N SER A 361 -6.19 35.55 -6.62
CA SER A 361 -5.44 36.81 -6.48
C SER A 361 -6.31 38.03 -6.72
N SER A 362 -7.23 37.97 -7.69
CA SER A 362 -8.18 39.05 -7.97
C SER A 362 -9.17 39.25 -6.81
N LEU A 363 -9.67 38.15 -6.24
CA LEU A 363 -10.57 38.20 -5.08
C LEU A 363 -9.85 38.76 -3.85
N VAL A 364 -8.63 38.29 -3.57
CA VAL A 364 -7.80 38.81 -2.48
C VAL A 364 -7.55 40.31 -2.69
N TYR A 365 -7.16 40.73 -3.90
CA TYR A 365 -6.95 42.14 -4.22
C TYR A 365 -8.19 43.00 -3.98
N VAL A 366 -9.37 42.56 -4.45
CA VAL A 366 -10.63 43.29 -4.21
C VAL A 366 -10.91 43.40 -2.71
N LEU A 367 -10.71 42.33 -1.95
CA LEU A 367 -10.99 42.33 -0.52
C LEU A 367 -9.99 43.20 0.27
N THR A 368 -8.70 43.11 -0.02
CA THR A 368 -7.67 43.84 0.73
C THR A 368 -7.55 45.29 0.28
N GLU A 369 -7.54 45.55 -1.02
CA GLU A 369 -7.23 46.87 -1.54
C GLU A 369 -8.45 47.72 -1.84
N VAL A 370 -9.52 47.14 -2.38
CA VAL A 370 -10.73 47.92 -2.68
C VAL A 370 -11.57 48.07 -1.42
N VAL A 371 -11.92 46.94 -0.78
CA VAL A 371 -12.77 46.95 0.42
C VAL A 371 -11.97 47.45 1.63
N GLY A 372 -10.75 46.95 1.84
CA GLY A 372 -9.90 47.36 2.95
C GLY A 372 -9.53 48.85 2.94
N ARG A 373 -9.11 49.42 1.79
CA ARG A 373 -8.89 50.89 1.71
C ARG A 373 -10.20 51.66 1.79
N GLY A 374 -11.29 51.16 1.23
CA GLY A 374 -12.62 51.77 1.34
C GLY A 374 -13.05 51.96 2.79
N ILE A 375 -12.98 50.90 3.60
CA ILE A 375 -13.25 50.97 5.05
C ILE A 375 -12.25 51.90 5.75
N GLY A 376 -10.96 51.83 5.41
CA GLY A 376 -9.92 52.69 5.99
C GLY A 376 -10.14 54.20 5.72
N LEU A 377 -10.64 54.56 4.53
CA LEU A 377 -10.97 55.94 4.18
C LEU A 377 -12.22 56.43 4.91
N VAL A 378 -13.26 55.61 5.00
CA VAL A 378 -14.46 55.93 5.79
C VAL A 378 -14.10 56.10 7.26
N GLY A 379 -13.30 55.20 7.83
CA GLY A 379 -12.79 55.31 9.20
C GLY A 379 -12.00 56.61 9.43
N ARG A 380 -11.09 56.98 8.50
CA ARG A 380 -10.39 58.28 8.56
C ARG A 380 -11.32 59.47 8.43
N GLY A 381 -12.35 59.40 7.59
CA GLY A 381 -13.35 60.45 7.42
C GLY A 381 -14.14 60.69 8.70
N VAL A 382 -14.60 59.61 9.36
CA VAL A 382 -15.33 59.67 10.64
C VAL A 382 -14.43 60.24 11.75
N LEU A 383 -13.18 59.79 11.84
CA LEU A 383 -12.22 60.30 12.83
C LEU A 383 -11.94 61.80 12.62
N LYS A 384 -11.78 62.26 11.37
CA LYS A 384 -11.62 63.69 11.07
C LYS A 384 -12.89 64.49 11.40
N GLY A 385 -14.07 63.96 11.10
CA GLY A 385 -15.36 64.60 11.38
C GLY A 385 -15.65 64.74 12.88
N ILE A 386 -15.32 63.72 13.68
CA ILE A 386 -15.41 63.81 15.15
C ILE A 386 -14.39 64.81 15.68
N GLY A 387 -13.16 64.81 15.14
CA GLY A 387 -12.12 65.76 15.50
C GLY A 387 -12.50 67.22 15.21
N SER A 388 -13.12 67.50 14.08
CA SER A 388 -13.62 68.85 13.75
C SER A 388 -14.83 69.25 14.59
N ALA A 389 -15.77 68.34 14.85
CA ALA A 389 -16.92 68.62 15.71
C ALA A 389 -16.50 68.93 17.16
N TRP A 390 -15.45 68.27 17.66
CA TRP A 390 -14.81 68.58 18.95
C TRP A 390 -14.09 69.93 18.96
N GLN A 391 -13.44 70.32 17.86
CA GLN A 391 -12.82 71.65 17.74
C GLN A 391 -13.88 72.77 17.69
N GLU A 392 -14.97 72.54 16.97
CA GLU A 392 -16.04 73.52 16.79
C GLU A 392 -16.84 73.74 18.09
N THR A 393 -17.15 72.68 18.84
CA THR A 393 -17.73 72.80 20.19
C THR A 393 -16.81 73.56 21.15
N ARG A 394 -15.49 73.32 21.09
CA ARG A 394 -14.50 74.05 21.90
C ARG A 394 -14.35 75.51 21.50
N MET A 395 -14.51 75.86 20.22
CA MET A 395 -14.54 77.26 19.75
C MET A 395 -15.85 77.97 20.13
N ARG A 396 -17.00 77.29 20.07
CA ARG A 396 -18.29 77.84 20.50
C ARG A 396 -18.32 78.12 22.00
N GLN A 397 -17.69 77.27 22.80
CA GLN A 397 -17.47 77.51 24.24
C GLN A 397 -16.52 78.67 24.55
N ARG A 398 -15.60 79.02 23.63
CA ARG A 398 -14.74 80.20 23.78
C ARG A 398 -15.47 81.48 23.39
N ARG A 399 -16.22 81.49 22.29
CA ARG A 399 -17.00 82.68 21.86
C ARG A 399 -18.11 83.06 22.85
N SER A 400 -18.76 82.08 23.47
CA SER A 400 -19.77 82.34 24.52
C SER A 400 -19.18 82.83 25.85
N ARG A 401 -17.84 82.85 25.99
CA ARG A 401 -17.14 83.35 27.19
C ARG A 401 -16.56 84.75 27.00
N ASP A 402 -16.55 85.26 25.76
CA ASP A 402 -16.09 86.60 25.41
C ASP A 402 -17.27 87.59 25.16
N GLU A 403 -18.52 87.15 25.33
CA GLU A 403 -19.75 87.98 25.23
C GLU A 403 -20.48 88.17 26.58
N VAL A 404 -19.79 88.04 27.72
CA VAL A 404 -20.32 88.37 29.06
C VAL A 404 -19.41 89.37 29.78
#